data_AF-A0A377E8L8-F1
#
_entry.id   AF-A0A377E8L8-F1
#
_cell.length_a   1.000
_cell.length_b   1.000
_cell.length_c   1.000
_cell.angle_alpha   90.00
_cell.angle_beta   90.00
_cell.angle_gamma   90.00
#
_symmetry.space_group_name_H-M   'P 1'
#
loop_
_entity.id
_entity.type
_entity.pdbx_description
1 polymer ?
#
loop_
_entity_poly.entity_id
_entity_poly.type
_entity_poly.pdbx_seq_one_letter_code
_entity_poly.pdbx_strand_id
1 'polypeptide(L)' 'MVTVAELQALRQARLDLLTGKRVVSVQKDGRRIEYTAASLDDLNRGDQ' A
#
# COMPACT_ATOMS: atom_id res chain seq x y z
N MET A 1 -4.80 11.88 9.94
CA MET A 1 -4.29 10.87 10.88
C MET A 1 -4.34 9.53 10.18
N VAL A 2 -3.22 8.83 10.00
CA VAL A 2 -3.27 7.46 9.46
C VAL A 2 -3.81 6.55 10.57
N THR A 3 -4.81 5.74 10.26
CA THR A 3 -5.37 4.80 11.25
C THR A 3 -4.54 3.52 11.29
N VAL A 4 -4.62 2.77 12.39
CA VAL A 4 -3.95 1.47 12.53
C VAL A 4 -4.36 0.51 11.40
N ALA A 5 -5.64 0.57 10.99
CA ALA A 5 -6.18 -0.22 9.89
C ALA A 5 -5.48 0.10 8.55
N GLU A 6 -5.25 1.38 8.27
CA GLU A 6 -4.49 1.79 7.09
C GLU A 6 -3.05 1.31 7.14
N LEU A 7 -2.39 1.43 8.29
CA LEU A 7 -1.01 0.97 8.46
C LEU A 7 -0.88 -0.55 8.24
N GLN A 8 -1.86 -1.33 8.70
CA GLN A 8 -1.93 -2.77 8.45
C GLN A 8 -2.19 -3.07 6.98
N ALA A 9 -3.10 -2.35 6.32
CA ALA A 9 -3.39 -2.53 4.91
C ALA A 9 -2.17 -2.21 4.03
N LEU A 10 -1.41 -1.16 4.36
CA LEU A 10 -0.14 -0.80 3.72
C LEU A 10 0.92 -1.91 3.88
N ARG A 11 1.09 -2.46 5.09
CA ARG A 11 2.00 -3.60 5.32
C ARG A 11 1.58 -4.84 4.53
N GLN A 12 0.29 -5.16 4.52
CA GLN A 12 -0.23 -6.31 3.81
C GLN A 12 -0.04 -6.16 2.29
N ALA A 13 -0.34 -4.97 1.76
CA ALA A 13 -0.09 -4.60 0.37
C ALA A 13 1.39 -4.76 -0.01
N ARG A 14 2.31 -4.30 0.84
CA ARG A 14 3.74 -4.49 0.64
C ARG A 14 4.14 -5.96 0.61
N LEU A 15 3.63 -6.77 1.54
CA LEU A 15 3.90 -8.21 1.57
C LEU A 15 3.38 -8.90 0.32
N ASP A 16 2.16 -8.59 -0.10
CA ASP A 16 1.57 -9.16 -1.32
C ASP A 16 2.38 -8.80 -2.58
N LEU A 17 2.84 -7.55 -2.70
CA LEU A 17 3.70 -7.14 -3.81
C LEU A 17 5.05 -7.87 -3.80
N LEU A 18 5.63 -8.11 -2.61
CA LEU A 18 6.86 -8.88 -2.44
C LEU A 18 6.67 -10.39 -2.69
N THR A 19 5.48 -10.93 -2.44
CA THR A 19 5.16 -12.35 -2.68
C THR A 19 4.84 -12.65 -4.15
N GLY A 20 4.80 -11.61 -5.00
CA GLY A 20 4.62 -11.74 -6.44
C GLY A 20 3.29 -11.22 -6.98
N LYS A 21 2.41 -10.60 -6.16
CA LYS A 21 1.30 -9.83 -6.72
C LYS A 21 1.86 -8.63 -7.50
N ARG A 22 1.28 -8.40 -8.67
CA ARG A 22 1.64 -7.27 -9.53
C ARG A 22 0.93 -5.98 -9.11
N VAL A 23 -0.27 -6.11 -8.54
CA VAL A 23 -1.16 -5.02 -8.14
C VAL A 23 -1.82 -5.37 -6.80
N VAL A 24 -1.88 -4.40 -5.90
CA VAL A 24 -2.59 -4.47 -4.62
C VAL A 24 -3.39 -3.19 -4.43
N SER A 25 -4.55 -3.29 -3.81
CA SER A 25 -5.42 -2.14 -3.55
C SER A 25 -5.54 -1.90 -2.05
N VAL A 26 -5.17 -0.70 -1.60
CA VAL A 26 -5.30 -0.25 -0.21
C VAL A 26 -6.43 0.77 -0.13
N GLN A 27 -7.22 0.72 0.93
CA GLN A 27 -8.28 1.69 1.16
C GLN A 27 -7.77 2.75 2.14
N LYS A 28 -7.61 3.98 1.64
CA LYS A 28 -7.10 5.14 2.36
C LYS A 28 -8.10 6.27 2.31
N ASP A 29 -8.53 6.74 3.48
CA ASP A 29 -9.47 7.87 3.58
C ASP A 29 -10.76 7.68 2.73
N GLY A 30 -11.27 6.43 2.69
CA GLY A 30 -12.42 6.07 1.85
C GLY A 30 -12.14 5.97 0.35
N ARG A 31 -10.92 6.27 -0.10
CA ARG A 31 -10.46 6.11 -1.49
C ARG A 31 -9.69 4.81 -1.64
N ARG A 32 -9.93 4.09 -2.73
CA ARG A 32 -9.12 2.93 -3.10
C ARG A 32 -7.91 3.42 -3.87
N ILE A 33 -6.72 3.12 -3.38
CA ILE A 33 -5.44 3.40 -4.03
C ILE A 33 -4.83 2.07 -4.46
N GLU A 34 -4.48 1.96 -5.74
CA GLU A 34 -3.80 0.80 -6.28
C GLU A 34 -2.30 1.03 -6.29
N TYR A 35 -1.56 0.08 -5.73
CA TYR A 35 -0.11 0.05 -5.71
C TYR A 35 0.37 -1.11 -6.54
N THR A 36 1.39 -0.87 -7.33
CA THR A 36 2.03 -1.90 -8.16
C THR A 36 3.44 -2.16 -7.66
N ALA A 37 4.04 -3.29 -8.05
CA ALA A 37 5.42 -3.59 -7.69
C ALA A 37 6.41 -2.49 -8.17
N ALA A 38 6.08 -1.78 -9.26
CA ALA A 38 6.85 -0.64 -9.76
C ALA A 38 6.65 0.64 -8.93
N SER A 39 5.50 0.78 -8.27
CA SER A 39 5.14 1.91 -7.41
C SER A 39 5.36 1.61 -5.92
N LEU A 40 6.02 0.50 -5.59
CA LEU A 40 6.31 0.11 -4.21
C LEU A 40 7.34 1.08 -3.58
N ASP A 41 8.24 1.66 -4.40
CA ASP A 41 9.14 2.71 -3.94
C ASP A 41 8.36 3.97 -3.52
N ASP A 42 7.34 4.36 -4.28
CA ASP A 42 6.42 5.46 -3.93
C ASP A 42 5.61 5.17 -2.65
N LEU A 43 5.19 3.91 -2.45
CA LEU A 43 4.55 3.47 -1.20
C LEU A 43 5.47 3.67 0.02
N ASN A 44 6.77 3.46 -0.17
CA ASN A 44 7.78 3.62 0.88
C ASN A 44 8.21 5.09 1.07
N ARG A 45 8.09 5.90 0.02
CA ARG A 45 8.48 7.32 0.00
C ARG A 45 7.36 8.28 0.39
N GLY A 46 6.10 7.82 0.47
CA GLY A 46 4.92 8.62 0.82
C GLY A 46 4.84 9.16 2.27
N ASP A 47 5.95 9.25 2.98
CA ASP A 47 6.12 9.92 4.29
C ASP A 47 7.03 11.15 4.14
N GLN A 48 6.74 12.01 3.16
CA GLN A 48 7.35 13.34 3.06
C GLN A 48 6.31 14.41 2.70
#